data_AF-A0A4Q2YJ11-F1
#
_entry.id   AF-A0A4Q2YJ11-F1
#
_cell.length_a   1.000
_cell.length_b   1.000
_cell.length_c   1.000
_cell.angle_alpha   90.00
_cell.angle_beta   90.00
_cell.angle_gamma   90.00
#
_symmetry.space_group_name_H-M   'P 1'
#
loop_
_entity.id
_entity.type
_entity.pdbx_description
1 polymer ?
#
loop_
_entity_poly.entity_id
_entity_poly.type
_entity_poly.pdbx_seq_one_letter_code
_entity_poly.pdbx_strand_id
1 'polypeptide(L)'
;MIKNPISWLLASAALVTESTAQTVTHRWNFNSTGAATNGTVIPDQISGAPATIVGNNATRTGTAVTLPGGTTGEAATANIAAYIDLPNGIISSKTHLTIEIWATMLSGRNWQRLFDFGSMNVVGSGNGEIPNTFGNPGGGTSSRDNLMLAAQRGGAVNDKRLVARNNGDGERGVDNTVTTTLGTQYH
;
A
#
# COMPACT_ATOMS: atom_id res chain seq x y z
N MET A 1 -70.28 -1.36 37.40
CA MET A 1 -69.04 -2.19 37.42
C MET A 1 -68.24 -1.82 36.18
N ILE A 2 -67.25 -0.93 36.36
CA ILE A 2 -66.39 -0.41 35.28
C ILE A 2 -65.24 -1.40 35.06
N LYS A 3 -64.98 -1.81 33.82
CA LYS A 3 -63.72 -2.46 33.43
C LYS A 3 -63.23 -1.84 32.13
N ASN A 4 -62.20 -1.01 32.25
CA ASN A 4 -61.45 -0.45 31.12
C ASN A 4 -60.49 -1.54 30.58
N PRO A 5 -60.35 -1.74 29.26
CA PRO A 5 -59.20 -2.46 28.73
C PRO A 5 -58.00 -1.52 28.62
N ILE A 6 -56.88 -1.96 29.19
CA ILE A 6 -55.57 -1.30 29.12
C ILE A 6 -54.95 -1.67 27.77
N SER A 7 -54.73 -0.68 26.90
CA SER A 7 -53.93 -0.84 25.68
C SER A 7 -52.45 -0.78 26.03
N TRP A 8 -51.70 -1.84 25.73
CA TRP A 8 -50.25 -1.86 25.83
C TRP A 8 -49.68 -1.50 24.46
N LEU A 9 -49.07 -0.32 24.34
CA LEU A 9 -48.28 0.05 23.17
C LEU A 9 -46.85 -0.45 23.40
N LEU A 10 -46.43 -1.50 22.71
CA LEU A 10 -45.02 -1.86 22.60
C LEU A 10 -44.37 -0.93 21.57
N ALA A 11 -43.48 -0.05 22.03
CA ALA A 11 -42.56 0.67 21.16
C ALA A 11 -41.30 -0.19 20.96
N SER A 12 -41.12 -0.76 19.78
CA SER A 12 -39.83 -1.33 19.37
C SER A 12 -38.92 -0.18 18.95
N ALA A 13 -37.88 0.10 19.73
CA ALA A 13 -36.78 0.95 19.30
C ALA A 13 -35.81 0.09 18.46
N ALA A 14 -35.79 0.30 17.15
CA ALA A 14 -34.71 -0.19 16.31
C ALA A 14 -33.48 0.70 16.57
N LEU A 15 -32.46 0.13 17.22
CA LEU A 15 -31.15 0.76 17.30
C LEU A 15 -30.50 0.65 15.92
N VAL A 16 -30.76 1.63 15.05
CA VAL A 16 -30.03 1.75 13.79
C VAL A 16 -28.64 2.26 14.15
N THR A 17 -27.66 1.37 14.23
CA THR A 17 -26.26 1.79 14.27
C THR A 17 -25.95 2.45 12.94
N GLU A 18 -25.82 3.77 12.93
CA GLU A 18 -25.30 4.49 11.76
C GLU A 18 -23.87 4.00 11.52
N SER A 19 -23.68 3.26 10.43
CA SER A 19 -22.34 3.07 9.86
C SER A 19 -21.87 4.44 9.39
N THR A 20 -20.85 5.00 10.02
CA THR A 20 -20.19 6.18 9.44
C THR A 20 -19.63 5.77 8.08
N ALA A 21 -19.92 6.56 7.05
CA ALA A 21 -19.27 6.36 5.76
C ALA A 21 -17.76 6.53 5.96
N GLN A 22 -16.96 5.56 5.49
CA GLN A 22 -15.51 5.75 5.48
C GLN A 22 -15.18 6.89 4.52
N THR A 23 -14.52 7.92 5.04
CA THR A 23 -14.00 9.01 4.22
C THR A 23 -12.61 8.63 3.73
N VAL A 24 -12.38 8.74 2.42
CA VAL A 24 -11.03 8.62 1.86
C VAL A 24 -10.17 9.74 2.43
N THR A 25 -9.07 9.42 3.11
CA THR A 25 -8.19 10.43 3.74
C THR A 25 -7.01 10.81 2.85
N HIS A 26 -6.66 9.95 1.89
CA HIS A 26 -5.56 10.16 0.94
C HIS A 26 -5.94 9.62 -0.44
N ARG A 27 -5.61 10.36 -1.49
CA ARG A 27 -5.79 9.94 -2.88
C ARG A 27 -4.70 10.53 -3.77
N TRP A 28 -3.81 9.68 -4.25
CA TRP A 28 -2.90 10.02 -5.33
C TRP A 28 -3.49 9.52 -6.65
N ASN A 29 -3.53 10.39 -7.66
CA ASN A 29 -3.88 10.01 -9.02
C ASN A 29 -2.70 10.28 -9.96
N PHE A 30 -2.72 9.65 -11.13
CA PHE A 30 -1.65 9.75 -12.12
C PHE A 30 -2.11 10.46 -13.40
N ASN A 31 -3.09 11.37 -13.27
CA ASN A 31 -3.81 11.98 -14.38
C ASN A 31 -3.06 13.13 -15.07
N SER A 32 -1.80 13.37 -14.71
CA SER A 32 -0.96 14.39 -15.34
C SER A 32 0.29 13.78 -15.98
N THR A 33 0.56 14.23 -17.20
CA THR A 33 1.82 14.01 -17.90
C THR A 33 2.90 14.92 -17.32
N GLY A 34 4.18 14.52 -17.38
CA GLY A 34 5.27 15.37 -16.92
C GLY A 34 6.52 14.56 -16.57
N ALA A 35 7.41 15.20 -15.80
CA ALA A 35 8.61 14.55 -15.29
C ALA A 35 8.28 13.25 -14.54
N ALA A 36 9.12 12.24 -14.71
CA ALA A 36 9.07 10.98 -13.98
C ALA A 36 10.45 10.64 -13.40
N THR A 37 11.32 11.64 -13.28
CA THR A 37 12.66 11.52 -12.70
C THR A 37 12.59 11.40 -11.19
N ASN A 38 13.63 10.82 -10.58
CA ASN A 38 13.82 10.81 -9.14
C ASN A 38 13.56 12.20 -8.51
N GLY A 39 12.78 12.25 -7.43
CA GLY A 39 12.36 13.48 -6.75
C GLY A 39 11.08 14.12 -7.31
N THR A 40 10.45 13.56 -8.35
CA THR A 40 9.18 14.09 -8.85
C THR A 40 8.08 13.92 -7.80
N VAL A 41 7.44 15.01 -7.39
CA VAL A 41 6.32 15.01 -6.45
C VAL A 41 4.99 14.70 -7.16
N ILE A 42 4.17 13.87 -6.50
CA ILE A 42 2.79 13.54 -6.87
C ILE A 42 1.89 13.97 -5.71
N PRO A 43 1.06 15.01 -5.87
CA PRO A 43 0.25 15.54 -4.78
C PRO A 43 -0.92 14.61 -4.44
N ASP A 44 -1.14 14.40 -3.14
CA ASP A 44 -2.42 13.88 -2.62
C ASP A 44 -3.52 14.91 -2.89
N GLN A 45 -4.63 14.46 -3.47
CA GLN A 45 -5.79 15.26 -3.83
C GLN A 45 -6.75 15.54 -2.66
N ILE A 46 -6.48 14.96 -1.48
CA ILE A 46 -7.34 15.09 -0.30
C ILE A 46 -6.61 15.84 0.82
N SER A 47 -5.49 15.31 1.32
CA SER A 47 -4.79 15.93 2.46
C SER A 47 -3.64 16.87 2.05
N GLY A 48 -3.21 16.83 0.79
CA GLY A 48 -2.01 17.53 0.31
C GLY A 48 -0.69 16.87 0.67
N ALA A 49 -0.69 15.70 1.31
CA ALA A 49 0.54 14.96 1.62
C ALA A 49 1.25 14.46 0.34
N PRO A 50 2.52 14.83 0.08
CA PRO A 50 3.18 14.52 -1.18
C PRO A 50 3.69 13.08 -1.24
N ALA A 51 3.35 12.36 -2.30
CA ALA A 51 4.11 11.17 -2.71
C ALA A 51 5.28 11.58 -3.62
N THR A 52 6.33 10.78 -3.70
CA THR A 52 7.53 11.10 -4.48
C THR A 52 7.96 9.90 -5.33
N ILE A 53 8.31 10.13 -6.59
CA ILE A 53 9.00 9.11 -7.40
C ILE A 53 10.45 9.04 -6.93
N VAL A 54 10.88 7.87 -6.48
CA VAL A 54 12.27 7.62 -6.07
C VAL A 54 12.87 6.56 -6.98
N GLY A 55 14.05 6.82 -7.56
CA GLY A 55 14.74 5.93 -8.50
C GLY A 55 14.57 6.32 -9.97
N ASN A 56 14.88 5.39 -10.88
CA ASN A 56 15.03 5.67 -12.31
C ASN A 56 14.00 4.94 -13.19
N ASN A 57 13.83 5.46 -14.41
CA ASN A 57 13.06 4.85 -15.50
C ASN A 57 11.55 4.66 -15.21
N ALA A 58 10.98 5.41 -14.27
CA ALA A 58 9.53 5.57 -14.25
C ALA A 58 9.07 6.32 -15.50
N THR A 59 7.85 6.03 -15.94
CA THR A 59 7.17 6.81 -16.99
C THR A 59 5.80 7.25 -16.51
N ARG A 60 5.37 8.43 -16.98
CA ARG A 60 4.04 8.98 -16.69
C ARG A 60 3.31 9.26 -17.99
N THR A 61 2.16 8.63 -18.16
CA THR A 61 1.35 8.74 -19.39
C THR A 61 0.20 9.73 -19.27
N GLY A 62 0.01 10.33 -18.09
CA GLY A 62 -1.19 11.12 -17.78
C GLY A 62 -2.42 10.27 -17.47
N THR A 63 -2.27 8.95 -17.37
CA THR A 63 -3.30 8.02 -16.89
C THR A 63 -2.74 6.98 -15.91
N ALA A 64 -1.44 6.73 -15.97
CA ALA A 64 -0.73 5.84 -15.06
C ALA A 64 0.71 6.31 -14.82
N VAL A 65 1.30 5.81 -13.74
CA VAL A 65 2.75 5.73 -13.58
C VAL A 65 3.18 4.28 -13.84
N THR A 66 4.14 4.07 -14.74
CA THR A 66 4.76 2.76 -14.93
C THR A 66 6.04 2.70 -14.11
N LEU A 67 6.14 1.70 -13.24
CA LEU A 67 7.33 1.43 -12.43
C LEU A 67 8.08 0.24 -13.04
N PRO A 68 9.39 0.38 -13.35
CA PRO A 68 10.12 -0.64 -14.11
C PRO A 68 10.47 -1.88 -13.29
N GLY A 69 10.54 -1.76 -11.96
CA GLY A 69 11.04 -2.82 -11.08
C GLY A 69 12.45 -3.30 -11.48
N GLY A 70 12.88 -4.45 -10.97
CA GLY A 70 14.14 -5.10 -11.35
C GLY A 70 15.28 -4.96 -10.34
N THR A 71 15.22 -4.01 -9.40
CA THR A 71 16.25 -3.79 -8.36
C THR A 71 15.77 -4.20 -6.97
N THR A 72 16.66 -4.14 -5.97
CA THR A 72 16.43 -4.62 -4.59
C THR A 72 16.41 -3.51 -3.53
N GLY A 73 16.49 -2.22 -3.89
CA GLY A 73 16.53 -1.09 -2.95
C GLY A 73 17.87 -0.90 -2.22
N GLU A 74 18.78 -1.87 -2.34
CA GLU A 74 20.12 -1.95 -1.74
C GLU A 74 21.18 -1.07 -2.43
N ALA A 75 20.78 0.08 -2.98
CA ALA A 75 21.68 0.95 -3.72
C ALA A 75 21.24 2.41 -3.66
N ALA A 76 22.16 3.30 -4.04
CA ALA A 76 21.85 4.71 -4.26
C ALA A 76 20.66 4.89 -5.21
N THR A 77 19.85 5.93 -5.00
CA THR A 77 18.71 6.24 -5.87
C THR A 77 19.06 6.31 -7.36
N ALA A 78 20.29 6.70 -7.69
CA ALA A 78 20.83 6.69 -9.06
C ALA A 78 20.95 5.28 -9.71
N ASN A 79 20.85 4.20 -8.93
CA ASN A 79 21.09 2.82 -9.36
C ASN A 79 19.91 1.88 -9.08
N ILE A 80 18.77 2.41 -8.61
CA ILE A 80 17.56 1.63 -8.37
C ILE A 80 16.47 1.96 -9.40
N ALA A 81 15.64 0.97 -9.68
CA ALA A 81 14.39 1.14 -10.41
C ALA A 81 13.41 1.98 -9.60
N ALA A 82 12.61 2.78 -10.30
CA ALA A 82 11.70 3.69 -9.63
C ALA A 82 10.61 2.98 -8.83
N TYR A 83 10.26 3.56 -7.67
CA TYR A 83 9.09 3.27 -6.87
C TYR A 83 8.39 4.57 -6.45
N ILE A 84 7.17 4.47 -5.92
CA ILE A 84 6.47 5.61 -5.31
C ILE A 84 6.67 5.56 -3.80
N ASP A 85 7.32 6.58 -3.27
CA ASP A 85 7.47 6.81 -1.85
C ASP A 85 6.28 7.60 -1.32
N LEU A 86 5.63 7.08 -0.28
CA LEU A 86 4.47 7.70 0.35
C LEU A 86 4.90 8.36 1.66
N PRO A 87 4.22 9.44 2.10
CA PRO A 87 4.60 10.14 3.32
C PRO A 87 4.69 9.20 4.53
N ASN A 88 5.76 9.32 5.31
CA ASN A 88 5.90 8.57 6.55
C ASN A 88 4.74 8.82 7.52
N GLY A 89 4.30 7.75 8.20
CA GLY A 89 3.31 7.85 9.29
C GLY A 89 1.84 7.88 8.87
N ILE A 90 1.51 7.85 7.57
CA ILE A 90 0.11 7.88 7.09
C ILE A 90 -0.74 6.70 7.58
N ILE A 91 -0.10 5.57 7.92
CA ILE A 91 -0.77 4.35 8.41
C ILE A 91 -0.48 4.04 9.88
N SER A 92 0.66 4.46 10.43
CA SER A 92 1.14 3.98 11.75
C SER A 92 0.21 4.29 12.93
N SER A 93 -0.64 5.31 12.81
CA SER A 93 -1.62 5.68 13.85
C SER A 93 -3.01 5.08 13.65
N LYS A 94 -3.23 4.34 12.55
CA LYS A 94 -4.55 3.85 12.16
C LYS A 94 -4.82 2.49 12.80
N THR A 95 -5.96 2.36 13.46
CA THR A 95 -6.45 1.09 14.02
C THR A 95 -7.26 0.29 13.01
N HIS A 96 -7.76 0.95 11.97
CA HIS A 96 -8.52 0.39 10.87
C HIS A 96 -8.09 1.12 9.59
N LEU A 97 -8.00 0.40 8.48
CA LEU A 97 -7.60 0.97 7.20
C LEU A 97 -8.27 0.21 6.05
N THR A 98 -8.47 0.94 4.95
CA THR A 98 -8.83 0.39 3.64
C THR A 98 -7.80 0.93 2.65
N ILE A 99 -7.26 0.06 1.81
CA ILE A 99 -6.33 0.43 0.73
C ILE A 99 -6.99 0.00 -0.57
N GLU A 100 -7.04 0.91 -1.54
CA GLU A 100 -7.57 0.67 -2.88
C GLU A 100 -6.54 1.12 -3.91
N ILE A 101 -6.20 0.27 -4.87
CA ILE A 101 -5.18 0.51 -5.88
C ILE A 101 -5.61 -0.10 -7.21
N TRP A 102 -5.65 0.71 -8.26
CA TRP A 102 -5.78 0.23 -9.63
C TRP A 102 -4.38 -0.06 -10.19
N ALA A 103 -4.09 -1.32 -10.47
CA ALA A 103 -2.77 -1.74 -10.93
C ALA A 103 -2.84 -2.72 -12.09
N THR A 104 -1.84 -2.60 -12.97
CA THR A 104 -1.64 -3.50 -14.10
C THR A 104 -0.26 -4.13 -13.97
N MET A 105 -0.21 -5.46 -13.88
CA MET A 105 1.06 -6.19 -13.93
C MET A 105 1.52 -6.32 -15.39
N LEU A 106 2.67 -5.73 -15.71
CA LEU A 106 3.22 -5.75 -17.07
C LEU A 106 4.19 -6.92 -17.30
N SER A 107 4.76 -7.46 -16.23
CA SER A 107 5.68 -8.60 -16.24
C SER A 107 5.61 -9.34 -14.92
N GLY A 108 6.15 -10.56 -14.87
CA GLY A 108 6.22 -11.35 -13.65
C GLY A 108 7.62 -11.36 -13.04
N ARG A 109 7.72 -11.15 -11.73
CA ARG A 109 8.97 -11.27 -10.97
C ARG A 109 8.66 -11.67 -9.53
N ASN A 110 9.50 -12.52 -8.95
CA ASN A 110 9.39 -12.87 -7.55
C ASN A 110 9.47 -11.61 -6.68
N TRP A 111 8.57 -11.50 -5.71
CA TRP A 111 8.44 -10.37 -4.79
C TRP A 111 8.12 -9.02 -5.46
N GLN A 112 7.18 -9.02 -6.42
CA GLN A 112 6.59 -7.78 -6.91
C GLN A 112 5.61 -7.21 -5.87
N ARG A 113 6.14 -6.35 -4.99
CA ARG A 113 5.35 -5.64 -3.98
C ARG A 113 4.51 -4.56 -4.65
N LEU A 114 3.19 -4.63 -4.48
CA LEU A 114 2.27 -3.59 -4.92
C LEU A 114 2.27 -2.42 -3.93
N PHE A 115 2.28 -2.72 -2.63
CA PHE A 115 2.56 -1.79 -1.56
C PHE A 115 3.33 -2.51 -0.44
N ASP A 116 4.07 -1.74 0.35
CA ASP A 116 4.77 -2.19 1.55
C ASP A 116 4.85 -1.02 2.53
N PHE A 117 4.10 -1.09 3.63
CA PHE A 117 4.11 -0.09 4.68
C PHE A 117 4.78 -0.65 5.92
N GLY A 118 5.79 0.02 6.43
CA GLY A 118 6.42 -0.42 7.66
C GLY A 118 7.80 0.16 7.84
N SER A 119 8.64 -0.60 8.53
CA SER A 119 9.99 -0.18 8.90
C SER A 119 11.01 -1.28 8.60
N MET A 120 12.19 -0.88 8.15
CA MET A 120 13.31 -1.79 7.96
C MET A 120 13.94 -2.18 9.30
N ASN A 121 14.40 -3.42 9.39
CA ASN A 121 15.19 -3.92 10.52
C ASN A 121 16.69 -3.79 10.22
N VAL A 122 17.17 -2.58 9.91
CA VAL A 122 18.57 -2.38 9.47
C VAL A 122 19.27 -1.25 10.21
N VAL A 123 20.57 -1.45 10.46
CA VAL A 123 21.47 -0.44 11.01
C VAL A 123 21.54 0.77 10.07
N GLY A 124 21.18 1.95 10.57
CA GLY A 124 21.20 3.19 9.79
C GLY A 124 19.89 3.55 9.10
N SER A 125 18.83 2.74 9.20
CA SER A 125 17.51 3.07 8.66
C SER A 125 16.74 4.14 9.46
N GLY A 126 17.38 4.84 10.41
CA GLY A 126 16.76 5.88 11.24
C GLY A 126 15.40 5.45 11.80
N ASN A 127 14.34 6.17 11.40
CA ASN A 127 12.95 5.91 11.80
C ASN A 127 12.30 4.69 11.13
N GLY A 128 13.06 3.87 10.39
CA GLY A 128 12.58 2.69 9.68
C GLY A 128 12.51 2.83 8.16
N GLU A 129 12.88 3.98 7.60
CA GLU A 129 12.82 4.26 6.16
C GLU A 129 13.96 3.58 5.40
N ILE A 130 13.72 3.23 4.12
CA ILE A 130 14.77 2.72 3.24
C ILE A 130 15.75 3.86 2.93
N PRO A 131 17.02 3.78 3.34
CA PRO A 131 17.94 4.90 3.22
C PRO A 131 18.45 5.13 1.78
N ASN A 132 18.20 4.20 0.85
CA ASN A 132 18.65 4.26 -0.55
C ASN A 132 20.14 4.66 -0.66
N THR A 133 21.00 4.00 0.13
CA THR A 133 22.45 4.20 0.10
C THR A 133 23.12 2.86 -0.20
N PHE A 134 24.33 2.89 -0.77
CA PHE A 134 25.03 1.66 -1.11
C PHE A 134 25.24 0.77 0.12
N GLY A 135 24.92 -0.52 -0.01
CA GLY A 135 25.01 -1.49 1.08
C GLY A 135 23.93 -1.31 2.14
N ASN A 136 22.88 -0.50 1.87
CA ASN A 136 21.73 -0.36 2.75
C ASN A 136 20.39 -0.57 2.02
N PRO A 137 19.48 -1.41 2.54
CA PRO A 137 19.57 -2.12 3.83
C PRO A 137 20.65 -3.24 4.02
N GLY A 138 21.70 -2.97 4.80
CA GLY A 138 22.79 -3.90 5.07
C GLY A 138 22.29 -5.12 5.82
N GLY A 139 22.41 -6.31 5.21
CA GLY A 139 21.93 -7.58 5.77
C GLY A 139 20.63 -8.11 5.14
N GLY A 140 20.06 -7.39 4.16
CA GLY A 140 18.95 -7.84 3.33
C GLY A 140 17.63 -7.09 3.56
N THR A 141 16.58 -7.49 2.83
CA THR A 141 15.31 -6.77 2.77
C THR A 141 14.35 -7.11 3.92
N SER A 142 14.85 -7.36 5.14
CA SER A 142 14.02 -7.77 6.28
C SER A 142 13.38 -6.55 6.96
N SER A 143 12.06 -6.58 7.07
CA SER A 143 11.27 -5.61 7.83
C SER A 143 11.30 -5.90 9.33
N ARG A 144 11.28 -4.85 10.16
CA ARG A 144 10.87 -4.92 11.56
C ARG A 144 9.35 -4.90 11.65
N ASP A 145 8.72 -3.97 10.93
CA ASP A 145 7.27 -3.89 10.78
C ASP A 145 6.93 -3.96 9.29
N ASN A 146 5.87 -4.67 8.88
CA ASN A 146 5.30 -4.52 7.54
C ASN A 146 3.79 -4.77 7.51
N LEU A 147 3.15 -4.15 6.51
CA LEU A 147 1.89 -4.53 5.91
C LEU A 147 2.11 -4.46 4.41
N MET A 148 2.17 -5.62 3.76
CA MET A 148 2.64 -5.74 2.39
C MET A 148 1.72 -6.64 1.58
N LEU A 149 1.41 -6.20 0.36
CA LEU A 149 0.82 -7.03 -0.68
C LEU A 149 1.81 -7.24 -1.80
N ALA A 150 2.16 -8.48 -2.09
CA ALA A 150 2.87 -8.87 -3.29
C ALA A 150 1.89 -9.32 -4.38
N ALA A 151 1.90 -8.61 -5.51
CA ALA A 151 1.17 -8.95 -6.72
C ALA A 151 1.77 -10.17 -7.45
N GLN A 152 3.04 -10.48 -7.14
CA GLN A 152 3.61 -11.79 -7.39
C GLN A 152 4.59 -12.18 -6.28
N ARG A 153 4.46 -13.41 -5.77
CA ARG A 153 5.45 -14.12 -4.95
C ARG A 153 5.87 -15.40 -5.67
N GLY A 154 7.11 -15.81 -5.56
CA GLY A 154 7.57 -17.06 -6.20
C GLY A 154 7.64 -16.97 -7.73
N GLY A 155 7.49 -18.14 -8.37
CA GLY A 155 7.75 -18.33 -9.80
C GLY A 155 6.53 -18.10 -10.70
N ALA A 156 5.31 -18.18 -10.17
CA ALA A 156 4.10 -18.04 -10.97
C ALA A 156 3.46 -16.67 -10.77
N VAL A 157 3.00 -16.05 -11.85
CA VAL A 157 2.32 -14.74 -11.84
C VAL A 157 1.05 -14.74 -10.97
N ASN A 158 0.44 -15.90 -10.77
CA ASN A 158 -0.79 -16.07 -10.00
C ASN A 158 -0.57 -16.02 -8.49
N ASP A 159 0.63 -16.33 -8.02
CA ASP A 159 0.94 -16.44 -6.60
C ASP A 159 0.95 -15.04 -5.96
N LYS A 160 -0.02 -14.74 -5.09
CA LYS A 160 -0.12 -13.49 -4.33
C LYS A 160 0.21 -13.75 -2.87
N ARG A 161 0.63 -12.69 -2.17
CA ARG A 161 0.77 -12.73 -0.72
C ARG A 161 0.35 -11.42 -0.09
N LEU A 162 -0.58 -11.48 0.85
CA LEU A 162 -0.83 -10.41 1.82
C LEU A 162 -0.20 -10.83 3.15
N VAL A 163 0.66 -10.00 3.71
CA VAL A 163 1.38 -10.31 4.95
C VAL A 163 1.53 -9.08 5.82
N ALA A 164 1.63 -9.32 7.12
CA ALA A 164 2.05 -8.34 8.08
C ALA A 164 3.07 -8.91 9.07
N ARG A 165 3.89 -8.03 9.60
CA ARG A 165 4.86 -8.27 10.67
C ARG A 165 4.77 -7.10 11.62
N ASN A 166 4.84 -7.39 12.91
CA ASN A 166 4.91 -6.37 13.95
C ASN A 166 6.14 -6.65 14.83
N ASN A 167 6.93 -5.63 15.10
CA ASN A 167 8.02 -5.66 16.07
C ASN A 167 9.03 -6.81 15.87
N GLY A 168 9.36 -7.15 14.62
CA GLY A 168 10.33 -8.19 14.28
C GLY A 168 9.81 -9.63 14.40
N ASP A 169 8.53 -9.83 14.72
CA ASP A 169 7.93 -11.16 14.85
C ASP A 169 7.92 -11.95 13.52
N GLY A 170 7.49 -13.21 13.59
CA GLY A 170 7.17 -13.98 12.39
C GLY A 170 6.11 -13.27 11.54
N GLU A 171 6.31 -13.29 10.21
CA GLU A 171 5.32 -12.79 9.26
C GLU A 171 4.03 -13.61 9.35
N ARG A 172 2.89 -12.92 9.46
CA ARG A 172 1.54 -13.51 9.44
C ARG A 172 0.83 -13.05 8.19
N GLY A 173 0.28 -13.98 7.42
CA GLY A 173 -0.35 -13.62 6.15
C GLY A 173 -1.03 -14.79 5.48
N VAL A 174 -1.54 -14.51 4.29
CA VAL A 174 -2.21 -15.47 3.43
C VAL A 174 -1.59 -15.42 2.05
N ASP A 175 -1.39 -16.60 1.47
CA ASP A 175 -1.07 -16.75 0.06
C ASP A 175 -2.36 -17.09 -0.71
N ASN A 176 -2.44 -16.67 -1.97
CA ASN A 176 -3.49 -17.13 -2.88
C ASN A 176 -2.94 -17.28 -4.31
N THR A 177 -3.70 -17.97 -5.16
CA THR A 177 -3.31 -18.25 -6.55
C THR A 177 -4.32 -17.68 -7.54
N VAL A 178 -4.90 -16.51 -7.23
CA VAL A 178 -5.89 -15.89 -8.11
C VAL A 178 -5.31 -15.70 -9.51
N THR A 179 -6.08 -16.10 -10.52
CA THR A 179 -5.63 -16.03 -11.91
C THR A 179 -5.37 -14.58 -12.30
N THR A 180 -4.18 -14.30 -12.80
CA THR A 180 -3.74 -12.97 -13.18
C THR A 180 -3.21 -12.97 -14.60
N THR A 181 -3.80 -12.13 -15.44
CA THR A 181 -3.37 -11.95 -16.83
C THR A 181 -2.52 -10.69 -16.91
N LEU A 182 -1.29 -10.81 -17.43
CA LEU A 182 -0.43 -9.65 -17.66
C LEU A 182 -1.10 -8.66 -18.62
N GLY A 183 -0.91 -7.36 -18.37
CA GLY A 183 -1.54 -6.28 -19.13
C GLY A 183 -3.01 -6.02 -18.77
N THR A 184 -3.62 -6.82 -17.88
CA THR A 184 -4.97 -6.57 -17.36
C THR A 184 -4.91 -5.74 -16.08
N GLN A 185 -5.80 -4.74 -15.96
CA GLN A 185 -5.92 -3.93 -14.76
C GLN A 185 -6.85 -4.62 -13.74
N TYR A 186 -6.46 -4.55 -12.47
CA TYR A 186 -7.23 -5.02 -11.31
C TYR A 186 -7.34 -3.90 -10.26
N HIS A 187 -8.34 -3.99 -9.38
CA HIS A 187 -8.51 -3.19 -8.16
C HIS A 187 -9.12 -4.06 -7.05
#